data_AF-A0A6A4ZVL6-F1
#
_entry.id   AF-A0A6A4ZVL6-F1
#
_cell.length_a   1.000
_cell.length_b   1.000
_cell.length_c   1.000
_cell.angle_alpha   90.00
_cell.angle_beta   90.00
_cell.angle_gamma   90.00
#
_symmetry.space_group_name_H-M   'P 1'
#
loop_
_entity.id
_entity.type
_entity.pdbx_description
1 polymer ?
#
loop_
_entity_poly.entity_id
_entity_poly.type
_entity_poly.pdbx_seq_one_letter_code
_entity_poly.pdbx_strand_id
1 'polypeptide(L)'
;MSSSGLFDALSISMTNATVAPQNHKSALYTLTIVNKESRASFSTTKTDRDFELLRDHVCSVLDHGHSCDALCPWFFVDVQQKIPKRPLFRKATHPKVVDAHLHSYQQLMDILVAFIKNPHNRSCHRATDRVPDALFD
;
A
#
# COMPACT_ATOMS: atom_id res chain seq x y z
N MET A 1 -20.32 -13.68 4.91
CA MET A 1 -20.58 -12.31 4.40
C MET A 1 -19.37 -11.94 3.56
N SER A 2 -19.52 -11.79 2.24
CA SER A 2 -18.38 -11.59 1.34
C SER A 2 -17.73 -10.23 1.60
N SER A 3 -16.48 -10.26 2.07
CA SER A 3 -15.59 -9.12 2.37
C SER A 3 -15.41 -8.14 1.20
N SER A 4 -15.87 -8.50 0.00
CA SER A 4 -15.71 -7.72 -1.24
C SER A 4 -16.52 -6.42 -1.28
N GLY A 5 -17.71 -6.38 -0.70
CA GLY A 5 -18.55 -5.16 -0.73
C GLY A 5 -18.00 -4.03 0.16
N LEU A 6 -17.20 -4.37 1.17
CA LEU A 6 -16.65 -3.39 2.10
C LEU A 6 -15.61 -2.47 1.43
N PHE A 7 -14.79 -3.03 0.54
CA PHE A 7 -13.74 -2.29 -0.19
C PHE A 7 -14.27 -1.49 -1.37
N ASP A 8 -15.51 -1.72 -1.82
CA ASP A 8 -16.13 -0.94 -2.88
C ASP A 8 -16.45 0.50 -2.45
N ALA A 9 -16.81 0.68 -1.18
CA ALA A 9 -17.11 1.98 -0.60
C ALA A 9 -15.87 2.76 -0.14
N LEU A 10 -14.67 2.15 -0.15
CA LEU A 10 -13.47 2.79 0.37
C LEU A 10 -12.78 3.68 -0.68
N SER A 11 -12.38 4.87 -0.25
CA SER A 11 -11.48 5.77 -0.95
C SER A 11 -10.19 5.88 -0.15
N ILE A 12 -9.05 5.61 -0.79
CA ILE A 12 -7.74 5.78 -0.17
C ILE A 12 -7.02 6.95 -0.81
N SER A 13 -6.49 7.84 0.01
CA SER A 13 -5.73 9.00 -0.46
C SER A 13 -4.51 9.25 0.42
N MET A 14 -3.39 9.52 -0.22
CA MET A 14 -2.18 10.01 0.40
C MET A 14 -2.17 11.53 0.31
N THR A 15 -2.19 12.19 1.46
CA THR A 15 -2.11 13.65 1.58
C THR A 15 -0.90 14.04 2.41
N ASN A 16 -0.47 15.31 2.28
CA ASN A 16 0.55 15.98 3.10
C ASN A 16 1.78 15.13 3.46
N ALA A 17 2.89 15.42 2.80
CA ALA A 17 4.19 14.92 3.23
C ALA A 17 4.92 15.99 4.06
N THR A 18 5.07 15.75 5.36
CA THR A 18 5.78 16.64 6.27
C THR A 18 7.12 16.03 6.67
N VAL A 19 8.20 16.80 6.58
CA VAL A 19 9.48 16.37 7.15
C VAL A 19 9.40 16.66 8.65
N ALA A 20 9.39 15.60 9.47
CA ALA A 20 9.34 15.77 10.92
C ALA A 20 10.52 16.66 11.38
N PRO A 21 10.28 17.74 12.15
CA PRO A 21 11.36 18.63 12.61
C PRO A 21 12.43 17.90 13.43
N GLN A 22 12.03 16.82 14.11
CA GLN A 22 12.90 16.04 15.01
C GLN A 22 13.51 14.80 14.32
N ASN A 23 13.09 14.45 13.10
CA ASN A 23 13.60 13.28 12.38
C ASN A 23 13.84 13.60 10.89
N HIS A 24 15.03 14.15 10.60
CA HIS A 24 15.46 14.49 9.24
C HIS A 24 15.77 13.29 8.33
N LYS A 25 15.49 12.05 8.77
CA LYS A 25 15.82 10.83 8.01
C LYS A 25 14.67 10.32 7.14
N SER A 26 13.43 10.72 7.40
CA SER A 26 12.26 10.27 6.62
C SER A 26 11.16 11.33 6.63
N ALA A 27 10.37 11.37 5.55
CA ALA A 27 9.16 12.18 5.52
C ALA A 27 7.98 11.40 6.13
N LEU A 28 7.01 12.14 6.64
CA LEU A 28 5.76 11.65 7.19
C LEU A 28 4.65 11.90 6.17
N TYR A 29 3.97 10.85 5.74
CA TYR A 29 2.89 10.89 4.77
C TYR A 29 1.58 10.59 5.47
N THR A 30 0.54 11.37 5.18
CA THR A 30 -0.79 11.15 5.77
C THR A 30 -1.61 10.23 4.87
N LEU A 31 -1.89 9.02 5.35
CA LEU A 31 -2.82 8.09 4.71
C LEU A 31 -4.23 8.38 5.24
N THR A 32 -5.16 8.71 4.35
CA THR A 32 -6.57 8.93 4.67
C THR A 32 -7.44 7.91 3.95
N ILE A 33 -8.27 7.21 4.72
CA ILE A 33 -9.23 6.21 4.27
C ILE A 33 -10.63 6.75 4.57
N VAL A 34 -11.46 6.85 3.54
CA VAL A 34 -12.85 7.30 3.66
C VAL A 34 -13.78 6.21 3.19
N ASN A 35 -14.74 5.81 4.03
CA ASN A 35 -15.86 4.99 3.61
C ASN A 35 -16.99 5.92 3.11
N LYS A 36 -17.30 5.85 1.81
CA LYS A 36 -18.30 6.70 1.16
C LYS A 36 -19.73 6.43 1.61
N GLU A 37 -20.04 5.21 2.03
CA GLU A 37 -21.39 4.82 2.48
C GLU A 37 -21.66 5.31 3.91
N SER A 38 -20.74 5.04 4.83
CA SER A 38 -20.89 5.46 6.24
C SER A 38 -20.44 6.90 6.49
N ARG A 39 -19.72 7.51 5.53
CA ARG A 39 -19.01 8.80 5.66
C ARG A 39 -17.96 8.79 6.77
N ALA A 40 -17.58 7.62 7.28
CA ALA A 40 -16.50 7.51 8.25
C ALA A 40 -15.16 7.79 7.55
N SER A 41 -14.32 8.58 8.20
CA SER A 41 -12.96 8.88 7.75
C SER A 41 -11.96 8.52 8.84
N PHE A 42 -10.87 7.87 8.44
CA PHE A 42 -9.74 7.57 9.30
C PHE A 42 -8.46 8.10 8.65
N SER A 43 -7.61 8.75 9.43
CA SER A 43 -6.33 9.29 8.97
C SER A 43 -5.21 8.82 9.88
N THR A 44 -4.10 8.41 9.31
CA THR A 44 -2.89 7.99 10.03
C THR A 44 -1.65 8.51 9.33
N THR A 45 -0.57 8.67 10.07
CA THR A 45 0.71 9.15 9.54
C THR A 45 1.68 7.99 9.43
N LYS A 46 2.34 7.85 8.28
CA LYS A 46 3.27 6.76 7.96
C LYS A 46 4.60 7.32 7.45
N THR A 47 5.68 6.61 7.69
CA THR A 47 7.04 6.91 7.23
C THR A 47 7.37 6.14 5.96
N ASP A 48 8.48 6.46 5.29
CA ASP A 48 8.99 5.64 4.18
C ASP A 48 9.21 4.17 4.61
N ARG A 49 9.63 3.95 5.87
CA ARG A 49 9.89 2.62 6.42
C ARG A 49 8.62 1.80 6.59
N ASP A 50 7.50 2.44 6.96
CA ASP A 50 6.22 1.73 7.11
C ASP A 50 5.75 1.16 5.77
N PHE A 51 5.94 1.91 4.67
CA PHE A 51 5.64 1.41 3.33
C PHE A 51 6.61 0.32 2.87
N GLU A 52 7.91 0.43 3.19
CA GLU A 52 8.88 -0.67 2.96
C GLU A 52 8.44 -1.96 3.67
N LEU A 53 8.01 -1.87 4.93
CA LEU A 53 7.54 -3.00 5.72
C LEU A 53 6.26 -3.60 5.16
N LEU A 54 5.28 -2.75 4.78
CA LEU A 54 4.05 -3.21 4.14
C LEU A 54 4.34 -4.01 2.87
N ARG A 55 5.23 -3.51 2.00
CA ARG A 55 5.66 -4.23 0.79
C ARG A 55 6.27 -5.58 1.15
N ASP A 56 7.23 -5.59 2.07
CA ASP A 56 7.93 -6.82 2.45
C ASP A 56 6.96 -7.85 3.02
N HIS A 57 5.99 -7.40 3.82
CA HIS A 57 4.94 -8.26 4.36
C HIS A 57 4.04 -8.81 3.25
N VAL A 58 3.51 -7.97 2.36
CA VAL A 58 2.67 -8.41 1.24
C VAL A 58 3.43 -9.37 0.31
N CYS A 59 4.67 -9.06 -0.05
CA CYS A 59 5.51 -9.95 -0.86
C CYS A 59 5.77 -11.29 -0.14
N SER A 60 6.06 -11.28 1.16
CA SER A 60 6.24 -12.50 1.95
C SER A 60 4.98 -13.35 1.99
N VAL A 61 3.81 -12.71 2.07
CA VAL A 61 2.52 -13.37 2.13
C VAL A 61 2.11 -13.98 0.78
N LEU A 62 2.38 -13.27 -0.32
CA LEU A 62 2.14 -13.77 -1.67
C LEU A 62 3.01 -14.98 -1.99
N ASP A 63 4.19 -15.06 -1.37
CA ASP A 63 5.19 -16.13 -1.52
C ASP A 63 5.75 -16.23 -2.94
N HIS A 64 7.06 -16.05 -3.06
CA HIS A 64 7.70 -15.92 -4.36
C HIS A 64 7.61 -17.25 -5.13
N GLY A 65 6.99 -17.22 -6.32
CA GLY A 65 6.80 -18.41 -7.15
C GLY A 65 5.54 -19.21 -6.82
N HIS A 66 4.62 -18.67 -6.01
CA HIS A 66 3.29 -19.24 -5.85
C HIS A 66 2.58 -19.34 -7.22
N SER A 67 2.20 -20.56 -7.61
CA SER A 67 1.39 -20.80 -8.80
C SER A 67 -0.07 -20.91 -8.41
N CYS A 68 -0.90 -20.05 -8.99
CA CYS A 68 -2.36 -20.09 -8.84
C CYS A 68 -3.03 -19.47 -10.06
N ASP A 69 -4.32 -19.76 -10.21
CA ASP A 69 -5.13 -19.15 -11.27
C ASP A 69 -5.44 -17.67 -10.99
N ALA A 70 -5.21 -17.17 -9.77
CA ALA A 70 -5.34 -15.76 -9.42
C ALA A 70 -4.15 -14.91 -9.90
N LEU A 71 -4.27 -13.58 -9.80
CA LEU A 71 -3.22 -12.64 -10.23
C LEU A 71 -2.01 -12.56 -9.28
N CYS A 72 -1.88 -13.46 -8.30
CA CYS A 72 -0.84 -13.40 -7.26
C CYS A 72 0.60 -13.29 -7.81
N PRO A 73 1.02 -14.05 -8.85
CA PRO A 73 2.38 -13.96 -9.37
C PRO A 73 2.69 -12.58 -9.98
N TRP A 74 1.73 -12.04 -10.74
CA TRP A 74 1.84 -10.73 -11.37
C TRP A 74 1.81 -9.61 -10.33
N PHE A 75 0.91 -9.72 -9.35
CA PHE A 75 0.79 -8.76 -8.28
C PHE A 75 2.04 -8.69 -7.40
N PHE A 76 2.72 -9.82 -7.15
CA PHE A 76 4.01 -9.83 -6.47
C PHE A 76 5.03 -8.93 -7.18
N VAL A 77 5.13 -9.06 -8.50
CA VAL A 77 6.05 -8.27 -9.33
C VAL A 77 5.67 -6.78 -9.29
N ASP A 78 4.38 -6.48 -9.39
CA ASP A 78 3.89 -5.10 -9.33
C ASP A 78 4.22 -4.44 -7.98
N VAL A 79 3.92 -5.11 -6.85
CA VAL A 79 4.22 -4.61 -5.50
C VAL A 79 5.71 -4.40 -5.30
N GLN A 80 6.53 -5.35 -5.77
CA GLN A 80 7.98 -5.27 -5.64
C GLN A 80 8.58 -4.06 -6.39
N GLN A 81 8.01 -3.69 -7.55
CA GLN A 81 8.50 -2.60 -8.39
C GLN A 81 8.03 -1.21 -7.97
N LYS A 82 6.97 -1.09 -7.14
CA LYS A 82 6.34 0.20 -6.84
C LYS A 82 7.03 1.07 -5.81
N ILE A 83 7.91 0.52 -4.97
CA ILE A 83 8.62 1.35 -3.99
C ILE A 83 9.74 2.16 -4.65
N PRO A 84 9.81 3.48 -4.38
CA PRO A 84 10.87 4.33 -4.90
C PRO A 84 12.22 3.82 -4.40
N LYS A 85 13.15 3.61 -5.34
CA LYS A 85 14.52 3.22 -5.01
C LYS A 85 15.15 4.31 -4.14
N ARG A 86 15.89 3.92 -3.10
CA ARG A 86 16.60 4.87 -2.24
C ARG A 86 17.43 5.83 -3.12
N PRO A 87 17.22 7.15 -3.01
CA PRO A 87 17.91 8.08 -3.88
C PRO A 87 19.41 8.03 -3.56
N LEU A 88 20.22 7.64 -4.53
CA LEU A 88 21.68 7.54 -4.35
C LEU A 88 22.36 8.90 -4.13
N PHE A 89 21.71 10.01 -4.55
CA PHE A 89 22.30 11.35 -4.56
C PHE A 89 21.43 12.43 -3.88
N ARG A 90 20.30 12.08 -3.25
CA ARG A 90 19.40 13.05 -2.61
C ARG A 90 18.92 12.54 -1.26
N LYS A 91 18.75 13.46 -0.30
CA LYS A 91 18.15 13.14 0.99
C LYS A 91 16.69 12.71 0.78
N ALA A 92 16.23 11.74 1.56
CA ALA A 92 14.82 11.29 1.55
C ALA A 92 13.83 12.43 1.82
N THR A 93 14.27 13.47 2.53
CA THR A 93 13.49 14.67 2.87
C THR A 93 13.48 15.74 1.79
N HIS A 94 14.15 15.52 0.65
CA HIS A 94 14.17 16.49 -0.44
C HIS A 94 12.77 16.60 -1.09
N PRO A 95 12.21 17.80 -1.33
CA PRO A 95 10.82 17.97 -1.80
C PRO A 95 10.46 17.11 -3.04
N LYS A 96 11.34 17.07 -4.05
CA LYS A 96 11.13 16.20 -5.23
C LYS A 96 11.12 14.69 -4.94
N VAL A 97 11.88 14.25 -3.93
CA VAL A 97 11.92 12.84 -3.52
C VAL A 97 10.64 12.51 -2.77
N VAL A 98 10.26 13.39 -1.84
CA VAL A 98 9.04 13.29 -1.05
C VAL A 98 7.79 13.27 -1.94
N ASP A 99 7.72 14.14 -2.96
CA ASP A 99 6.60 14.15 -3.91
C ASP A 99 6.55 12.87 -4.75
N ALA A 100 7.69 12.39 -5.24
CA ALA A 100 7.76 11.12 -5.96
C ALA A 100 7.34 9.94 -5.08
N HIS A 101 7.76 9.93 -3.81
CA HIS A 101 7.37 8.92 -2.84
C HIS A 101 5.86 8.95 -2.57
N LEU A 102 5.28 10.14 -2.38
CA LEU A 102 3.84 10.30 -2.20
C LEU A 102 3.05 9.66 -3.35
N HIS A 103 3.45 9.92 -4.60
CA HIS A 103 2.83 9.31 -5.78
C HIS A 103 3.02 7.78 -5.83
N SER A 104 4.21 7.28 -5.53
CA SER A 104 4.48 5.84 -5.47
C SER A 104 3.64 5.13 -4.40
N TYR A 105 3.50 5.74 -3.22
CA TYR A 105 2.73 5.17 -2.12
C TYR A 105 1.22 5.19 -2.40
N GLN A 106 0.72 6.26 -3.04
CA GLN A 106 -0.66 6.26 -3.54
C GLN A 106 -0.88 5.09 -4.51
N GLN A 107 0.00 4.94 -5.51
CA GLN A 107 -0.11 3.85 -6.48
C GLN A 107 -0.04 2.47 -5.83
N LEU A 108 0.82 2.29 -4.82
CA LEU A 108 0.90 1.03 -4.06
C LEU A 108 -0.44 0.70 -3.39
N MET A 109 -1.06 1.68 -2.73
CA MET A 109 -2.37 1.48 -2.10
C MET A 109 -3.47 1.21 -3.13
N ASP A 110 -3.45 1.91 -4.26
CA ASP A 110 -4.44 1.71 -5.34
C ASP A 110 -4.38 0.29 -5.90
N ILE A 111 -3.18 -0.22 -6.18
CA ILE A 111 -3.03 -1.60 -6.69
C ILE A 111 -3.40 -2.65 -5.64
N LEU A 112 -3.10 -2.41 -4.36
CA LEU A 112 -3.49 -3.30 -3.25
C LEU A 112 -5.01 -3.42 -3.15
N VAL A 113 -5.72 -2.29 -3.16
CA VAL A 113 -7.18 -2.27 -3.12
C VAL A 113 -7.76 -2.92 -4.37
N ALA A 114 -7.24 -2.60 -5.56
CA ALA A 114 -7.70 -3.21 -6.81
C ALA A 114 -7.52 -4.74 -6.80
N PHE A 115 -6.40 -5.23 -6.26
CA PHE A 115 -6.12 -6.64 -6.11
C PHE A 115 -7.10 -7.33 -5.15
N ILE A 116 -7.34 -6.76 -3.97
CA ILE A 116 -8.28 -7.31 -2.98
C ILE A 116 -9.72 -7.34 -3.52
N LYS A 117 -10.10 -6.32 -4.31
CA LYS A 117 -11.43 -6.22 -4.91
C LYS A 117 -11.67 -7.18 -6.06
N ASN A 118 -10.62 -7.64 -6.74
CA ASN A 118 -10.77 -8.43 -7.94
C ASN A 118 -11.41 -9.80 -7.63
N PRO A 119 -12.61 -10.11 -8.16
CA PRO A 119 -13.30 -11.38 -7.90
C PRO A 119 -12.49 -12.60 -8.33
N HIS A 120 -11.61 -12.45 -9.33
CA HIS A 120 -10.75 -13.53 -9.80
C HIS A 120 -9.76 -14.00 -8.74
N ASN A 121 -9.38 -13.12 -7.82
CA ASN A 121 -8.47 -13.43 -6.73
C ASN A 121 -9.13 -14.24 -5.61
N ARG A 122 -10.46 -14.44 -5.67
CA ARG A 122 -11.21 -15.26 -4.70
C ARG A 122 -10.86 -16.75 -4.76
N SER A 123 -10.25 -17.21 -5.85
CA SER A 123 -9.77 -18.58 -5.99
C SER A 123 -8.52 -18.87 -5.14
N CYS A 124 -7.84 -17.84 -4.61
CA CYS A 124 -6.62 -17.99 -3.83
C CYS A 124 -6.79 -17.46 -2.40
N HIS A 125 -6.59 -18.34 -1.40
CA HIS A 125 -6.60 -17.99 0.03
C HIS A 125 -5.56 -16.92 0.39
N ARG A 126 -4.40 -16.88 -0.30
CA ARG A 126 -3.39 -15.84 -0.05
C ARG A 126 -3.92 -14.46 -0.40
N ALA A 127 -4.64 -14.35 -1.51
CA ALA A 127 -5.19 -13.08 -1.96
C ALA A 127 -6.42 -12.63 -1.17
N THR A 128 -7.23 -13.58 -0.68
CA THR A 128 -8.50 -13.29 0.01
C THR A 128 -8.37 -13.06 1.50
N ASP A 129 -7.43 -13.75 2.16
CA ASP A 129 -7.30 -13.68 3.61
C ASP A 129 -5.97 -13.02 3.99
N ARG A 130 -4.87 -13.56 3.49
CA ARG A 130 -3.53 -13.16 3.97
C ARG A 130 -3.10 -11.76 3.52
N VAL A 131 -3.40 -11.36 2.28
CA VAL A 131 -3.05 -10.01 1.78
C VAL A 131 -3.87 -8.93 2.51
N PRO A 132 -5.19 -9.10 2.73
CA PRO A 132 -5.94 -8.21 3.62
C PRO A 132 -5.38 -8.18 5.05
N ASP A 133 -5.04 -9.33 5.64
CA ASP A 133 -4.46 -9.39 7.00
C ASP A 133 -3.17 -8.57 7.12
N ALA A 134 -2.33 -8.56 6.07
CA ALA A 134 -1.11 -7.77 6.02
C ALA A 134 -1.33 -6.25 6.07
N LEU A 135 -2.58 -5.76 5.89
CA LEU A 135 -2.95 -4.36 6.05
C LEU A 135 -3.35 -4.00 7.49
N PHE A 136 -3.62 -4.99 8.35
CA PHE A 136 -4.13 -4.80 9.71
C PHE A 136 -3.08 -5.04 10.81
N ASP A 137 -1.93 -5.64 10.48
CA ASP A 137 -0.73 -5.76 11.35
C ASP A 137 0.11 -4.47 11.39
#